data_AF-A0A5E4QH32-F1
#
_entry.id   AF-A0A5E4QH32-F1
#
_cell.length_a   1.000
_cell.length_b   1.000
_cell.length_c   1.000
_cell.angle_alpha   90.00
_cell.angle_beta   90.00
_cell.angle_gamma   90.00
#
_symmetry.space_group_name_H-M   'P 1'
#
loop_
_entity.id
_entity.type
_entity.pdbx_description
1 polymer ?
#
loop_
_entity_poly.entity_id
_entity_poly.type
_entity_poly.pdbx_seq_one_letter_code
_entity_poly.pdbx_strand_id
1 'polypeptide(L)'
;MSRRLLLILAACIAVLHFSIIIFMLSPLYSTRSSLYGTRYVSRFGYKHPSVDWCKELKLRIPPSQNVVALVSYPGSGNTWLRYLLQQATVYMDYGLKLHGFPAENVTDGSVLVVKTHETPTTNRKYDSAILLIRNPRDALLADFNRLHKGHIGTAPKSAFKRKSNEHRSSPLHIVFYETLVRDTRMTLQRTLDFLNHTVDERYSRCVKRPN
;
A
#
# COMPACT_ATOMS: atom_id res chain seq x y z
N MET A 1 -56.52 6.46 27.31
CA MET A 1 -55.69 5.24 27.36
C MET A 1 -55.57 4.77 28.80
N SER A 2 -55.73 3.46 29.04
CA SER A 2 -55.54 2.87 30.37
C SER A 2 -54.09 3.06 30.85
N ARG A 3 -53.87 3.39 32.13
CA ARG A 3 -52.52 3.50 32.73
C ARG A 3 -51.69 2.23 32.51
N ARG A 4 -52.34 1.06 32.44
CA ARG A 4 -51.69 -0.22 32.12
C ARG A 4 -51.16 -0.26 30.69
N LEU A 5 -51.91 0.29 29.73
CA LEU A 5 -51.50 0.34 28.33
C LEU A 5 -50.31 1.30 28.12
N LEU A 6 -50.28 2.41 28.85
CA LEU A 6 -49.16 3.36 28.80
C LEU A 6 -47.87 2.74 29.35
N LEU A 7 -47.98 1.99 30.46
CA LEU A 7 -46.85 1.27 31.06
C LEU A 7 -46.32 0.16 30.14
N ILE A 8 -47.21 -0.58 29.48
CA ILE A 8 -46.82 -1.62 28.52
C ILE A 8 -46.08 -0.99 27.32
N LEU A 9 -46.58 0.11 26.77
CA LEU A 9 -45.93 0.82 25.67
C LEU A 9 -44.55 1.37 26.06
N ALA A 10 -44.42 1.95 27.25
CA ALA A 10 -43.13 2.44 27.76
C ALA A 10 -42.12 1.29 27.95
N ALA A 11 -42.57 0.14 28.45
CA ALA A 11 -41.73 -1.05 28.60
C ALA A 11 -41.27 -1.59 27.23
N CYS A 12 -42.17 -1.66 26.24
CA CYS A 12 -41.81 -2.09 24.88
C CYS A 12 -40.77 -1.17 24.24
N ILE A 13 -40.92 0.15 24.39
CA ILE A 13 -39.96 1.14 23.87
C ILE A 13 -38.60 1.00 24.56
N ALA A 14 -38.58 0.80 25.87
CA ALA A 14 -37.34 0.60 26.63
C ALA A 14 -36.61 -0.69 26.19
N VAL A 15 -37.33 -1.79 25.99
CA VAL A 15 -36.76 -3.06 25.52
C VAL A 15 -36.22 -2.93 24.09
N LEU A 16 -36.93 -2.24 23.20
CA LEU A 16 -36.47 -1.96 21.84
C LEU A 16 -35.20 -1.11 21.84
N HIS A 17 -35.14 -0.06 22.65
CA HIS A 17 -33.93 0.76 22.78
C HIS A 17 -32.76 -0.02 23.36
N PHE A 18 -32.98 -0.83 24.38
CA PHE A 18 -31.92 -1.67 24.96
C PHE A 18 -31.41 -2.71 23.96
N SER A 19 -32.30 -3.28 23.14
CA SER A 19 -31.94 -4.23 22.07
C SER A 19 -31.11 -3.56 20.98
N ILE A 20 -31.45 -2.33 20.58
CA ILE A 20 -30.66 -1.55 19.60
C ILE A 20 -29.28 -1.19 20.17
N ILE A 21 -29.21 -0.81 21.45
CA ILE A 21 -27.93 -0.51 22.12
C ILE A 21 -27.06 -1.77 22.20
N ILE A 22 -27.61 -2.92 22.58
CA ILE A 22 -26.88 -4.20 22.57
C ILE A 22 -26.40 -4.55 21.16
N PHE A 23 -27.23 -4.37 20.13
CA PHE A 23 -26.85 -4.61 18.74
C PHE A 23 -25.70 -3.69 18.29
N MET A 24 -25.74 -2.41 18.66
CA MET A 24 -24.69 -1.43 18.36
C MET A 24 -23.40 -1.62 19.19
N LEU A 25 -23.50 -2.20 20.40
CA LEU A 25 -22.36 -2.51 21.27
C LEU A 25 -21.78 -3.92 21.04
N SER A 26 -22.48 -4.79 20.32
CA SER A 26 -22.01 -6.13 19.94
C SER A 26 -20.67 -6.14 19.19
N PRO A 27 -20.31 -5.15 18.34
CA PRO A 27 -18.98 -5.10 17.72
C PRO A 27 -17.85 -4.80 18.73
N LEU A 28 -18.16 -4.19 19.88
CA LEU A 28 -17.17 -3.79 20.89
C LEU A 28 -16.91 -4.91 21.91
N TYR A 29 -17.87 -5.81 22.13
CA TYR A 29 -17.72 -6.97 23.03
C TYR A 29 -17.15 -8.22 22.35
N SER A 30 -17.08 -8.27 21.01
CA SER A 30 -16.50 -9.38 20.24
C SER A 30 -14.96 -9.31 20.18
N THR A 31 -14.29 -9.02 21.30
CA THR A 31 -12.82 -9.11 21.42
C THR A 31 -12.37 -10.27 22.30
N ARG A 32 -13.27 -11.17 22.74
CA ARG A 32 -12.91 -12.23 23.69
C ARG A 32 -13.10 -13.69 23.26
N SER A 33 -13.46 -13.98 22.02
CA SER A 33 -13.63 -15.37 21.54
C SER A 33 -12.70 -15.70 20.37
N SER A 34 -11.38 -15.64 20.63
CA SER A 34 -10.33 -16.16 19.73
C SER A 34 -9.92 -17.61 20.06
N LEU A 35 -10.88 -18.44 20.48
CA LEU A 35 -10.70 -19.90 20.55
C LEU A 35 -11.95 -20.57 19.99
N TYR A 36 -11.75 -21.49 19.06
CA TYR A 36 -12.75 -22.26 18.31
C TYR A 36 -13.40 -21.55 17.12
N GLY A 37 -12.82 -21.83 15.96
CA GLY A 37 -13.36 -21.47 14.66
C GLY A 37 -14.77 -22.02 14.46
N THR A 38 -15.71 -21.11 14.25
CA THR A 38 -17.00 -21.42 13.64
C THR A 38 -17.34 -20.33 12.63
N ARG A 39 -17.64 -20.75 11.40
CA ARG A 39 -18.04 -19.88 10.30
C ARG A 39 -19.40 -19.27 10.63
N TYR A 40 -19.44 -17.99 10.99
CA TYR A 40 -20.68 -17.21 10.93
C TYR A 40 -20.60 -16.22 9.77
N VAL A 41 -21.36 -16.55 8.73
CA VAL A 41 -21.61 -15.70 7.56
C VAL A 41 -22.43 -14.49 8.02
N SER A 42 -21.79 -13.34 8.21
CA SER A 42 -22.50 -12.08 8.43
C SER A 42 -23.23 -11.68 7.14
N ARG A 43 -24.56 -11.61 7.17
CA ARG A 43 -25.45 -11.28 6.03
C ARG A 43 -25.31 -9.84 5.50
N PHE A 44 -24.38 -9.06 6.04
CA PHE A 44 -23.96 -7.72 5.60
C PHE A 44 -22.43 -7.55 5.64
N GLY A 45 -21.68 -8.62 5.31
CA GLY A 45 -20.22 -8.57 5.27
C GLY A 45 -19.71 -8.02 3.94
N TYR A 46 -18.97 -6.91 3.98
CA TYR A 46 -17.97 -6.64 2.95
C TYR A 46 -17.11 -7.90 2.80
N LYS A 47 -17.21 -8.60 1.67
CA LYS A 47 -16.27 -9.67 1.33
C LYS A 47 -14.90 -9.00 1.26
N HIS A 48 -14.10 -9.16 2.31
CA HIS A 48 -12.66 -8.94 2.18
C HIS A 48 -12.19 -9.87 1.05
N PRO A 49 -11.45 -9.37 0.05
CA PRO A 49 -10.94 -10.22 -1.01
C PRO A 49 -10.00 -11.25 -0.38
N SER A 50 -10.49 -12.47 -0.24
CA SER A 50 -9.70 -13.62 0.17
C SER A 50 -8.96 -14.11 -1.06
N VAL A 51 -7.64 -14.07 -1.01
CA VAL A 51 -6.79 -14.69 -2.02
C VAL A 51 -7.01 -16.21 -1.97
N ASP A 52 -7.38 -16.81 -3.10
CA ASP A 52 -7.49 -18.26 -3.21
C ASP A 52 -6.10 -18.86 -3.47
N TRP A 53 -5.75 -19.86 -2.69
CA TRP A 53 -4.41 -20.45 -2.67
C TRP A 53 -4.45 -21.85 -3.27
N CYS A 54 -3.46 -22.16 -4.12
CA CYS A 54 -3.44 -23.47 -4.78
C CYS A 54 -3.07 -24.61 -3.82
N LYS A 55 -2.42 -24.30 -2.69
CA LYS A 55 -1.94 -25.27 -1.68
C LYS A 55 -1.98 -24.66 -0.28
N GLU A 56 -2.00 -25.51 0.74
CA GLU A 56 -1.86 -25.10 2.13
C GLU A 56 -0.46 -24.49 2.39
N LEU A 57 -0.44 -23.46 3.23
CA LEU A 57 0.70 -22.57 3.42
C LEU A 57 1.51 -22.92 4.72
N LYS A 58 2.80 -23.35 4.64
CA LYS A 58 3.69 -23.80 5.76
C LYS A 58 5.15 -23.26 5.84
N LEU A 59 5.65 -22.85 7.02
CA LEU A 59 6.98 -22.22 7.19
C LEU A 59 8.06 -23.24 6.95
N ARG A 60 9.16 -22.76 6.38
CA ARG A 60 10.34 -23.60 6.28
C ARG A 60 10.92 -23.77 7.69
N ILE A 61 10.85 -25.01 8.16
CA ILE A 61 11.40 -25.46 9.44
C ILE A 61 12.31 -26.67 9.11
N PRO A 62 13.63 -26.61 9.38
CA PRO A 62 14.37 -25.47 9.93
C PRO A 62 14.54 -24.32 8.90
N PRO A 63 14.73 -23.06 9.33
CA PRO A 63 15.03 -21.95 8.42
C PRO A 63 16.28 -22.22 7.57
N SER A 64 16.32 -21.68 6.36
CA SER A 64 17.57 -21.70 5.57
C SER A 64 18.58 -20.74 6.14
N GLN A 65 19.84 -21.11 5.99
CA GLN A 65 20.97 -20.23 6.24
C GLN A 65 21.09 -19.14 5.17
N ASN A 66 20.66 -19.42 3.94
CA ASN A 66 20.63 -18.46 2.84
C ASN A 66 19.32 -17.66 2.86
N VAL A 67 19.40 -16.36 3.10
CA VAL A 67 18.27 -15.41 3.05
C VAL A 67 18.34 -14.62 1.74
N VAL A 68 17.26 -14.69 0.94
CA VAL A 68 17.15 -14.01 -0.34
C VAL A 68 16.31 -12.74 -0.19
N ALA A 69 16.81 -11.58 -0.60
CA ALA A 69 16.05 -10.35 -0.64
C ALA A 69 15.24 -10.22 -1.93
N LEU A 70 13.99 -9.75 -1.87
CA LEU A 70 13.29 -9.18 -3.02
C LEU A 70 13.38 -7.66 -2.93
N VAL A 71 14.19 -7.06 -3.79
CA VAL A 71 14.49 -5.63 -3.81
C VAL A 71 13.76 -4.97 -4.97
N SER A 72 13.02 -3.89 -4.71
CA SER A 72 12.54 -3.00 -5.78
C SER A 72 12.02 -1.66 -5.28
N TYR A 73 11.79 -0.74 -6.21
CA TYR A 73 11.06 0.48 -5.96
C TYR A 73 9.57 0.19 -5.63
N PRO A 74 8.94 0.93 -4.70
CA PRO A 74 7.49 0.98 -4.55
C PRO A 74 6.68 0.99 -5.86
N GLY A 75 5.53 0.31 -5.89
CA GLY A 75 4.68 0.28 -7.11
C GLY A 75 5.19 -0.63 -8.25
N SER A 76 6.34 -1.28 -8.09
CA SER A 76 6.92 -2.18 -9.13
C SER A 76 6.26 -3.56 -9.23
N GLY A 77 5.26 -3.88 -8.41
CA GLY A 77 4.56 -5.17 -8.46
C GLY A 77 5.07 -6.22 -7.46
N ASN A 78 5.77 -5.81 -6.41
CA ASN A 78 6.27 -6.70 -5.34
C ASN A 78 5.26 -7.70 -4.82
N THR A 79 4.04 -7.22 -4.51
CA THR A 79 2.97 -8.06 -3.95
C THR A 79 2.59 -9.18 -4.92
N TRP A 80 2.58 -8.90 -6.22
CA TRP A 80 2.27 -9.88 -7.25
C TRP A 80 3.39 -10.89 -7.45
N LEU A 81 4.64 -10.44 -7.57
CA LEU A 81 5.78 -11.36 -7.66
C LEU A 81 5.89 -12.24 -6.41
N ARG A 82 5.69 -11.64 -5.23
CA ARG A 82 5.66 -12.40 -3.97
C ARG A 82 4.50 -13.39 -3.97
N TYR A 83 3.31 -13.04 -4.48
CA TYR A 83 2.21 -14.01 -4.63
C TYR A 83 2.63 -15.20 -5.48
N LEU A 84 3.22 -14.96 -6.66
CA LEU A 84 3.70 -16.01 -7.56
C LEU A 84 4.78 -16.89 -6.92
N LEU A 85 5.74 -16.28 -6.21
CA LEU A 85 6.79 -16.99 -5.47
C LEU A 85 6.24 -17.74 -4.24
N GLN A 86 5.20 -17.22 -3.59
CA GLN A 86 4.54 -17.86 -2.44
C GLN A 86 3.70 -19.07 -2.87
N GLN A 87 3.18 -19.07 -4.11
CA GLN A 87 2.59 -20.28 -4.70
C GLN A 87 3.64 -21.40 -4.86
N ALA A 88 4.94 -21.07 -4.77
CA ALA A 88 6.04 -22.04 -4.79
C ALA A 88 6.50 -22.54 -3.38
N THR A 89 6.50 -21.74 -2.29
CA THR A 89 6.76 -22.13 -0.85
C THR A 89 6.43 -20.98 0.17
N VAL A 90 6.42 -21.16 1.53
CA VAL A 90 5.48 -20.45 2.46
C VAL A 90 5.91 -20.00 3.92
N TYR A 91 5.26 -18.99 4.62
CA TYR A 91 4.38 -18.96 5.90
C TYR A 91 4.24 -17.68 6.75
N MET A 92 3.24 -17.73 7.67
CA MET A 92 2.37 -16.82 8.47
C MET A 92 2.89 -15.93 9.64
N ASP A 93 2.31 -14.71 9.75
CA ASP A 93 1.75 -14.00 10.93
C ASP A 93 0.76 -12.83 10.56
N TYR A 94 0.00 -12.31 11.52
CA TYR A 94 -1.43 -11.93 11.51
C TYR A 94 -1.88 -10.58 10.88
N GLY A 95 -0.99 -9.65 10.50
CA GLY A 95 -1.41 -8.30 10.07
C GLY A 95 -1.86 -8.19 8.60
N LEU A 96 -1.16 -8.90 7.72
CA LEU A 96 -1.54 -9.07 6.30
C LEU A 96 -2.30 -10.37 6.02
N LYS A 97 -2.55 -11.14 7.08
CA LYS A 97 -3.50 -12.26 7.12
C LYS A 97 -4.91 -11.86 6.68
N LEU A 98 -5.33 -10.64 7.02
CA LEU A 98 -6.66 -10.11 6.68
C LEU A 98 -6.91 -9.95 5.17
N HIS A 99 -5.84 -9.89 4.35
CA HIS A 99 -5.91 -9.73 2.90
C HIS A 99 -5.15 -10.83 2.12
N GLY A 100 -4.85 -11.95 2.76
CA GLY A 100 -4.25 -13.11 2.09
C GLY A 100 -2.76 -12.97 1.80
N PHE A 101 -1.96 -12.47 2.75
CA PHE A 101 -0.49 -12.47 2.64
C PHE A 101 0.15 -12.86 3.97
N PRO A 102 0.53 -14.13 4.14
CA PRO A 102 0.88 -14.68 5.44
C PRO A 102 2.26 -14.23 5.95
N ALA A 103 3.25 -14.00 5.09
CA ALA A 103 4.66 -13.85 5.51
C ALA A 103 5.13 -12.42 5.76
N GLU A 104 4.26 -11.55 6.24
CA GLU A 104 4.62 -10.15 6.40
C GLU A 104 5.33 -9.92 7.74
N ASN A 105 6.37 -9.08 7.71
CA ASN A 105 7.29 -8.84 8.82
C ASN A 105 8.27 -9.98 9.16
N VAL A 106 8.29 -11.08 8.40
CA VAL A 106 9.31 -12.12 8.52
C VAL A 106 10.55 -11.74 7.71
N THR A 107 11.74 -11.82 8.32
CA THR A 107 12.99 -11.32 7.73
C THR A 107 14.14 -12.33 7.70
N ASP A 108 13.88 -13.59 8.04
CA ASP A 108 14.87 -14.67 8.09
C ASP A 108 14.65 -15.70 6.97
N GLY A 109 15.47 -16.76 6.96
CA GLY A 109 15.38 -17.84 5.98
C GLY A 109 14.20 -18.78 6.17
N SER A 110 13.23 -18.46 7.02
CA SER A 110 11.98 -19.22 7.11
C SER A 110 11.11 -18.97 5.87
N VAL A 111 11.25 -17.80 5.22
CA VAL A 111 10.59 -17.46 3.95
C VAL A 111 11.49 -17.67 2.73
N LEU A 112 10.88 -17.79 1.55
CA LEU A 112 11.63 -17.92 0.29
C LEU A 112 12.33 -16.61 -0.11
N VAL A 113 11.64 -15.47 0.06
CA VAL A 113 12.17 -14.13 -0.23
C VAL A 113 11.70 -13.12 0.82
N VAL A 114 12.61 -12.27 1.28
CA VAL A 114 12.33 -11.15 2.18
C VAL A 114 12.21 -9.89 1.34
N LYS A 115 11.01 -9.35 1.20
CA LYS A 115 10.78 -8.10 0.46
C LYS A 115 11.40 -6.94 1.23
N THR A 116 12.24 -6.14 0.56
CA THR A 116 12.80 -4.91 1.11
C THR A 116 12.78 -3.77 0.07
N HIS A 117 12.63 -2.55 0.58
CA HIS A 117 12.81 -1.32 -0.19
C HIS A 117 14.09 -0.58 0.22
N GLU A 118 14.83 -1.15 1.19
CA GLU A 118 16.05 -0.56 1.72
C GLU A 118 17.20 -0.74 0.72
N THR A 119 18.08 0.26 0.67
CA THR A 119 19.37 0.11 0.02
C THR A 119 20.21 -0.89 0.80
N PRO A 120 21.08 -1.67 0.13
CA PRO A 120 21.98 -2.59 0.82
C PRO A 120 22.79 -1.83 1.88
N THR A 121 22.63 -2.18 3.15
CA THR A 121 23.45 -1.65 4.24
C THR A 121 24.73 -2.46 4.36
N THR A 122 25.74 -1.93 5.08
CA THR A 122 27.03 -2.63 5.28
C THR A 122 26.88 -3.95 6.05
N ASN A 123 25.78 -4.14 6.77
CA ASN A 123 25.47 -5.41 7.41
C ASN A 123 24.89 -6.37 6.37
N ARG A 124 25.58 -7.49 6.12
CA ARG A 124 25.14 -8.58 5.22
C ARG A 124 23.90 -9.29 5.78
N LYS A 125 22.75 -8.62 5.70
CA LYS A 125 21.44 -9.14 6.13
C LYS A 125 20.90 -10.23 5.18
N TYR A 126 21.40 -10.24 3.94
CA TYR A 126 20.94 -11.13 2.87
C TYR A 126 22.15 -11.70 2.13
N ASP A 127 22.08 -12.98 1.77
CA ASP A 127 23.12 -13.69 1.03
C ASP A 127 22.99 -13.49 -0.49
N SER A 128 21.77 -13.19 -0.95
CA SER A 128 21.47 -12.93 -2.35
C SER A 128 20.24 -12.03 -2.52
N ALA A 129 20.02 -11.50 -3.72
CA ALA A 129 18.89 -10.62 -4.01
C ALA A 129 18.30 -10.86 -5.41
N ILE A 130 16.97 -10.72 -5.48
CA ILE A 130 16.19 -10.60 -6.71
C ILE A 130 15.82 -9.13 -6.86
N LEU A 131 16.28 -8.49 -7.93
CA LEU A 131 15.94 -7.10 -8.26
C LEU A 131 14.75 -7.08 -9.23
N LEU A 132 13.62 -6.53 -8.79
CA LEU A 132 12.43 -6.33 -9.63
C LEU A 132 12.39 -4.89 -10.14
N ILE A 133 12.38 -4.71 -11.47
CA ILE A 133 12.33 -3.40 -12.12
C ILE A 133 11.03 -3.30 -12.93
N ARG A 134 10.33 -2.17 -12.80
CA ARG A 134 9.16 -1.81 -13.60
C ARG A 134 9.46 -0.50 -14.32
N ASN A 135 8.74 -0.23 -15.41
CA ASN A 135 8.72 1.10 -16.04
C ASN A 135 8.55 2.19 -14.95
N PRO A 136 9.46 3.18 -14.89
CA PRO A 136 9.51 4.15 -13.79
C PRO A 136 8.25 5.01 -13.71
N ARG A 137 7.68 5.40 -14.85
CA ARG A 137 6.43 6.18 -14.90
C ARG A 137 5.29 5.42 -14.22
N ASP A 138 5.15 4.14 -14.52
CA ASP A 138 4.06 3.32 -13.99
C ASP A 138 4.28 2.94 -12.53
N ALA A 139 5.53 2.73 -12.12
CA ALA A 139 5.89 2.49 -10.74
C ALA A 139 5.60 3.72 -9.86
N LEU A 140 5.98 4.92 -10.32
CA LEU A 140 5.68 6.19 -9.67
C LEU A 140 4.18 6.45 -9.58
N LEU A 141 3.44 6.22 -10.66
CA LEU A 141 1.98 6.40 -10.67
C LEU A 141 1.29 5.42 -9.69
N ALA A 142 1.73 4.16 -9.67
CA ALA A 142 1.21 3.16 -8.74
C ALA A 142 1.54 3.52 -7.28
N ASP A 143 2.74 4.03 -7.00
CA ASP A 143 3.11 4.48 -5.66
C ASP A 143 2.32 5.75 -5.24
N PHE A 144 2.17 6.71 -6.15
CA PHE A 144 1.33 7.89 -5.92
C PHE A 144 -0.10 7.50 -5.53
N ASN A 145 -0.69 6.56 -6.28
CA ASN A 145 -2.01 5.99 -5.96
C ASN A 145 -2.02 5.33 -4.59
N ARG A 146 -1.00 4.53 -4.27
CA ARG A 146 -0.84 3.89 -2.97
C ARG A 146 -0.80 4.89 -1.82
N LEU A 147 -0.04 5.97 -1.95
CA LEU A 147 0.10 6.99 -0.90
C LEU A 147 -1.19 7.77 -0.66
N HIS A 148 -1.98 8.03 -1.70
CA HIS A 148 -3.16 8.91 -1.61
C HIS A 148 -4.50 8.18 -1.46
N LYS A 149 -4.57 6.90 -1.86
CA LYS A 149 -5.81 6.11 -1.86
C LYS A 149 -5.62 4.66 -1.39
N GLY A 150 -4.44 4.33 -0.87
CA GLY A 150 -4.12 2.96 -0.44
C GLY A 150 -3.83 2.02 -1.60
N HIS A 151 -3.54 0.75 -1.28
CA HIS A 151 -3.00 -0.23 -2.23
C HIS A 151 -3.89 -0.61 -3.43
N ILE A 152 -5.19 -0.32 -3.37
CA ILE A 152 -6.19 -0.73 -4.38
C ILE A 152 -6.87 0.49 -5.02
N GLY A 153 -6.70 1.68 -4.45
CA GLY A 153 -7.37 2.89 -4.92
C GLY A 153 -6.61 3.62 -6.01
N THR A 154 -7.34 4.34 -6.87
CA THR A 154 -6.75 5.28 -7.84
C THR A 154 -6.90 6.70 -7.31
N ALA A 155 -5.80 7.44 -7.21
CA ALA A 155 -5.83 8.82 -6.78
C ALA A 155 -6.51 9.71 -7.83
N PRO A 156 -7.37 10.66 -7.43
CA PRO A 156 -7.99 11.58 -8.37
C PRO A 156 -6.92 12.48 -8.99
N LYS A 157 -7.13 12.96 -10.23
CA LYS A 157 -6.21 13.91 -10.89
C LYS A 157 -5.96 15.18 -10.05
N SER A 158 -6.91 15.57 -9.21
CA SER A 158 -6.76 16.67 -8.26
C SER A 158 -5.71 16.42 -7.18
N ALA A 159 -5.37 15.17 -6.84
CA ALA A 159 -4.30 14.88 -5.89
C ALA A 159 -2.92 15.31 -6.44
N PHE A 160 -2.73 15.32 -7.76
CA PHE A 160 -1.53 15.89 -8.38
C PHE A 160 -1.51 17.42 -8.31
N LYS A 161 -2.69 18.04 -8.19
CA LYS A 161 -2.83 19.48 -7.99
C LYS A 161 -2.68 19.76 -6.51
N ARG A 162 -1.43 19.95 -6.05
CA ARG A 162 -1.13 20.32 -4.66
C ARG A 162 -2.04 21.49 -4.26
N LYS A 163 -2.94 21.31 -3.29
CA LYS A 163 -3.62 22.45 -2.65
C LYS A 163 -2.52 23.21 -1.92
N SER A 164 -2.30 24.47 -2.28
CA SER A 164 -1.25 25.36 -1.79
C SER A 164 -1.35 25.72 -0.30
N ASN A 165 -2.20 25.02 0.45
CA ASN A 165 -2.56 25.46 1.79
C ASN A 165 -2.00 24.46 2.79
N GLU A 166 -0.99 24.97 3.49
CA GLU A 166 -0.44 24.53 4.76
C GLU A 166 0.92 23.81 4.70
N HIS A 167 1.88 24.49 5.33
CA HIS A 167 3.32 24.23 5.50
C HIS A 167 4.24 24.46 4.29
N ARG A 168 5.14 25.44 4.48
CA ARG A 168 6.20 25.95 3.59
C ARG A 168 6.72 24.86 2.65
N SER A 169 6.08 24.77 1.50
CA SER A 169 6.48 23.83 0.49
C SER A 169 7.49 24.51 -0.40
N SER A 170 8.74 24.04 -0.36
CA SER A 170 9.73 24.42 -1.36
C SER A 170 9.10 24.26 -2.75
N PRO A 171 9.33 25.22 -3.67
CA PRO A 171 8.83 25.11 -5.03
C PRO A 171 9.39 23.79 -5.61
N LEU A 172 8.56 23.03 -6.33
CA LEU A 172 8.92 21.73 -6.94
C LEU A 172 8.72 21.85 -8.45
N HIS A 173 9.79 21.71 -9.22
CA HIS A 173 9.76 21.63 -10.68
C HIS A 173 9.97 20.19 -11.11
N ILE A 174 9.01 19.62 -11.82
CA ILE A 174 9.08 18.24 -12.33
C ILE A 174 9.44 18.29 -13.81
N VAL A 175 10.57 17.68 -14.17
CA VAL A 175 11.02 17.55 -15.56
C VAL A 175 10.86 16.10 -16.00
N PHE A 176 10.06 15.88 -17.04
CA PHE A 176 9.97 14.58 -17.70
C PHE A 176 11.05 14.48 -18.76
N TYR A 177 11.81 13.37 -18.75
CA TYR A 177 12.90 13.15 -19.70
C TYR A 177 12.41 13.20 -21.15
N GLU A 178 11.26 12.60 -21.45
CA GLU A 178 10.67 12.60 -22.79
C GLU A 178 10.32 14.02 -23.25
N THR A 179 9.91 14.88 -22.32
CA THR A 179 9.64 16.31 -22.61
C THR A 179 10.95 17.07 -22.80
N LEU A 180 11.97 16.77 -21.99
CA LEU A 180 13.31 17.33 -22.14
C LEU A 180 13.94 16.96 -23.49
N VAL A 181 13.77 15.73 -23.97
CA VAL A 181 14.27 15.31 -25.28
C VAL A 181 13.46 15.95 -26.42
N ARG A 182 12.12 15.94 -26.31
CA ARG A 182 11.23 16.49 -27.34
C ARG A 182 11.37 18.00 -27.50
N ASP A 183 11.49 18.73 -26.40
CA ASP A 183 11.63 20.19 -26.39
C ASP A 183 12.65 20.65 -25.33
N THR A 184 13.92 20.39 -25.62
CA THR A 184 15.03 20.70 -24.72
C THR A 184 15.11 22.18 -24.39
N ARG A 185 14.93 23.06 -25.39
CA ARG A 185 15.06 24.51 -25.20
C ARG A 185 14.01 25.04 -24.24
N MET A 186 12.73 24.70 -24.46
CA MET A 186 11.65 25.20 -23.61
C MET A 186 11.70 24.58 -22.21
N THR A 187 12.02 23.29 -22.12
CA THR A 187 12.12 22.58 -20.83
C THR A 187 13.27 23.12 -20.00
N LEU A 188 14.44 23.35 -20.62
CA LEU A 188 15.60 23.96 -19.98
C LEU A 188 15.28 25.39 -19.54
N GLN A 189 14.69 26.21 -20.40
CA GLN A 189 14.31 27.58 -20.02
C GLN A 189 13.42 27.60 -18.78
N ARG A 190 12.36 26.77 -18.75
CA ARG A 190 11.47 26.66 -17.59
C ARG A 190 12.19 26.19 -16.31
N THR A 191 13.19 25.33 -16.46
CA THR A 191 14.01 24.86 -15.33
C THR A 191 14.92 25.98 -14.82
N LEU A 192 15.54 26.74 -15.72
CA LEU A 192 16.39 27.89 -15.39
C LEU A 192 15.58 29.02 -14.73
N ASP A 193 14.40 29.32 -15.25
CA ASP A 193 13.46 30.29 -14.67
C ASP A 193 13.08 29.86 -13.25
N PHE A 194 12.80 28.57 -13.04
CA PHE A 194 12.51 28.02 -11.71
C PHE A 194 13.70 28.12 -10.74
N LEU A 195 14.93 27.93 -11.24
CA LEU A 195 16.16 28.10 -10.46
C LEU A 195 16.54 29.58 -10.27
N ASN A 196 15.76 30.51 -10.82
CA ASN A 196 16.04 31.94 -10.89
C ASN A 196 17.44 32.24 -11.48
N HIS A 197 17.84 31.45 -12.49
CA HIS A 197 19.11 31.58 -13.16
C HIS A 197 18.92 32.18 -14.56
N THR A 198 19.61 33.29 -14.82
CA THR A 198 19.64 33.93 -16.14
C THR A 198 20.84 33.41 -16.93
N VAL A 199 20.63 33.14 -18.21
CA VAL A 199 21.61 32.50 -19.08
C VAL A 199 21.80 33.33 -20.34
N ASP A 200 23.06 33.56 -20.74
CA ASP A 200 23.39 34.27 -21.99
C ASP A 200 22.77 33.52 -23.18
N GLU A 201 22.19 34.26 -24.10
CA GLU A 201 21.58 33.78 -25.34
C GLU A 201 22.52 32.91 -26.18
N ARG A 202 23.84 33.12 -26.06
CA ARG A 202 24.88 32.27 -26.69
C ARG A 202 24.92 30.85 -26.12
N TYR A 203 24.71 30.70 -24.82
CA TYR A 203 24.67 29.38 -24.17
C TYR A 203 23.41 28.62 -24.61
N SER A 204 22.25 29.29 -24.66
CA SER A 204 20.99 28.70 -25.13
C SER A 204 21.05 28.19 -26.57
N ARG A 205 21.89 28.81 -27.43
CA ARG A 205 22.15 28.35 -28.81
C ARG A 205 23.08 27.14 -28.90
N CYS A 206 23.92 26.92 -27.89
CA CYS A 206 24.89 25.83 -27.85
C CYS A 206 24.30 24.51 -27.29
N VAL A 207 23.11 24.56 -26.68
CA VAL A 207 22.46 23.39 -26.08
C VAL A 207 22.09 22.39 -27.17
N LYS A 208 22.84 21.29 -27.26
CA LYS A 208 22.58 20.19 -28.18
C LYS A 208 21.48 19.29 -27.61
N ARG A 209 20.57 18.86 -28.48
CA ARG A 209 19.62 17.79 -28.13
C ARG A 209 20.39 16.47 -27.94
N PRO A 210 20.06 15.66 -26.93
CA PRO A 210 20.56 14.30 -26.87
C PRO A 210 20.05 13.52 -28.09
N ASN A 211 20.95 12.74 -28.71
CA ASN A 211 20.62 11.82 -29.81
C ASN A 211 19.83 10.61 -29.29
#